data_AF-A0A661R4Y6-F1
#
_entry.id   AF-A0A661R4Y6-F1
#
_cell.length_a   1.000
_cell.length_b   1.000
_cell.length_c   1.000
_cell.angle_alpha   90.00
_cell.angle_beta   90.00
_cell.angle_gamma   90.00
#
_symmetry.space_group_name_H-M   'P 1'
#
loop_
_entity.id
_entity.type
_entity.pdbx_description
1 polymer ?
#
loop_
_entity_poly.entity_id
_entity_poly.type
_entity_poly.pdbx_seq_one_letter_code
_entity_poly.pdbx_strand_id
1 'polypeptide(L)'
;AVGAGLRAFTRFARVEYANGEEVPAEKFLAEVEGVVLETLLEKIFGVAGSGVAAVDGPSRFYVLWRYTYKAVEMDAGEAIVFTYGQNVELDLPAAQGTAQAGGQKGLTTGRNPLVEKKKGKYRLYDFTERGDDEKLGLPADDGTPAPLIDTLHRILWLIENEPRNLNRFLDEARPDRERLRLVAQALAGTALAGKKDDGAEHLVATTASEQAALKKLVANWRALIDQRLAASEGTLFDLGRK
;
A
#
# COMPACT_ATOMS: atom_id res chain seq x y z
N ALA A 1 -0.95 23.70 2.54
CA ALA A 1 -2.01 23.12 1.68
C ALA A 1 -3.41 23.23 2.30
N VAL A 2 -3.57 23.11 3.63
CA VAL A 2 -4.88 23.16 4.35
C VAL A 2 -5.72 24.43 4.07
N GLY A 3 -5.10 25.59 3.84
CA GLY A 3 -5.81 26.85 3.62
C GLY A 3 -6.61 26.96 2.30
N ALA A 4 -6.36 26.09 1.32
CA ALA A 4 -7.15 26.07 0.07
C ALA A 4 -8.45 25.26 0.22
N GLY A 5 -8.41 24.17 1.02
CA GLY A 5 -9.58 23.33 1.31
C GLY A 5 -10.65 24.09 2.08
N LEU A 6 -10.25 24.83 3.12
CA LEU A 6 -11.16 25.61 3.96
C LEU A 6 -11.77 26.85 3.30
N ARG A 7 -11.45 27.17 2.02
CA ARG A 7 -12.03 28.33 1.33
C ARG A 7 -13.55 28.33 1.28
N ALA A 8 -14.18 27.14 1.27
CA ALA A 8 -15.62 27.04 1.33
C ALA A 8 -16.17 27.60 2.66
N PHE A 9 -15.56 27.24 3.79
CA PHE A 9 -15.93 27.70 5.13
C PHE A 9 -15.49 29.14 5.44
N THR A 10 -14.52 29.70 4.72
CA THR A 10 -14.16 31.12 4.87
C THR A 10 -14.96 32.04 3.95
N ARG A 11 -15.60 31.50 2.91
CA ARG A 11 -16.40 32.26 1.93
C ARG A 11 -17.90 32.15 2.15
N PHE A 12 -18.38 31.05 2.71
CA PHE A 12 -19.80 30.76 2.92
C PHE A 12 -20.08 30.48 4.39
N ALA A 13 -21.28 30.86 4.86
CA ALA A 13 -21.66 30.74 6.27
C ALA A 13 -21.82 29.29 6.74
N ARG A 14 -22.14 28.37 5.83
CA ARG A 14 -22.21 26.92 6.03
C ARG A 14 -22.06 26.19 4.70
N VAL A 15 -21.62 24.94 4.75
CA VAL A 15 -21.53 24.04 3.60
C VAL A 15 -22.63 23.00 3.74
N GLU A 16 -23.37 22.71 2.68
CA GLU A 16 -24.48 21.75 2.71
C GLU A 16 -24.28 20.67 1.65
N TYR A 17 -24.71 19.45 1.95
CA TYR A 17 -24.92 18.38 0.97
C TYR A 17 -26.07 18.76 0.01
N ALA A 18 -26.16 18.05 -1.12
CA ALA A 18 -27.23 18.29 -2.11
C ALA A 18 -28.65 18.03 -1.55
N ASN A 19 -28.77 17.32 -0.43
CA ASN A 19 -30.01 17.10 0.30
C ASN A 19 -30.36 18.25 1.28
N GLY A 20 -29.55 19.31 1.37
CA GLY A 20 -29.72 20.46 2.27
C GLY A 20 -29.19 20.25 3.69
N GLU A 21 -28.53 19.12 3.99
CA GLU A 21 -27.93 18.84 5.29
C GLU A 21 -26.58 19.54 5.42
N GLU A 22 -26.35 20.23 6.54
CA GLU A 22 -25.08 20.91 6.81
C GLU A 22 -23.94 19.90 6.98
N VAL A 23 -22.83 20.12 6.27
CA VAL A 23 -21.61 19.33 6.38
C VAL A 23 -20.77 19.88 7.52
N PRO A 24 -20.45 19.08 8.55
CA PRO A 24 -19.52 19.51 9.59
C PRO A 24 -18.13 19.82 9.02
N ALA A 25 -17.46 20.86 9.52
CA ALA A 25 -16.14 21.27 9.04
C ALA A 25 -15.10 20.14 9.09
N GLU A 26 -15.12 19.31 10.14
CA GLU A 26 -14.23 18.15 10.29
C GLU A 26 -14.47 17.10 9.19
N LYS A 27 -15.74 16.83 8.86
CA LYS A 27 -16.11 15.88 7.80
C LYS A 27 -15.69 16.40 6.43
N PHE A 28 -15.93 17.69 6.18
CA PHE A 28 -15.49 18.34 4.95
C PHE A 28 -13.97 18.36 4.80
N LEU A 29 -13.23 18.64 5.88
CA LEU A 29 -11.77 18.56 5.88
C LEU A 29 -11.28 17.15 5.54
N ALA A 30 -11.85 16.13 6.16
CA ALA A 30 -11.49 14.74 5.88
C ALA A 30 -11.80 14.34 4.41
N GLU A 31 -12.93 14.79 3.85
CA GLU A 31 -13.27 14.58 2.44
C GLU A 31 -12.26 15.28 1.51
N VAL A 32 -11.93 16.55 1.78
CA VAL A 32 -10.95 17.31 1.00
C VAL A 32 -9.55 16.69 1.09
N GLU A 33 -9.13 16.29 2.28
CA GLU A 33 -7.86 15.61 2.50
C GLU A 33 -7.81 14.29 1.73
N GLY A 34 -8.88 13.49 1.80
CA GLY A 34 -9.00 12.25 1.02
C GLY A 34 -8.80 12.47 -0.49
N VAL A 35 -9.44 13.50 -1.06
CA VAL A 35 -9.27 13.85 -2.50
C VAL A 35 -7.84 14.27 -2.82
N VAL A 36 -7.19 15.02 -1.93
CA VAL A 36 -5.77 15.41 -2.11
C VAL A 36 -4.86 14.18 -2.10
N LEU A 37 -5.08 13.26 -1.17
CA LEU A 37 -4.31 12.02 -1.07
C LEU A 37 -4.51 11.12 -2.29
N GLU A 38 -5.74 10.99 -2.79
CA GLU A 38 -6.03 10.27 -4.03
C GLU A 38 -5.31 10.89 -5.23
N THR A 39 -5.34 12.22 -5.35
CA THR A 39 -4.61 12.95 -6.40
C THR A 39 -3.10 12.72 -6.32
N LEU A 40 -2.53 12.62 -5.11
CA LEU A 40 -1.12 12.27 -4.94
C LEU A 40 -0.85 10.84 -5.40
N LEU A 41 -1.70 9.88 -5.06
CA LEU A 41 -1.57 8.49 -5.50
C LEU A 41 -1.68 8.34 -7.01
N GLU A 42 -2.60 9.07 -7.66
CA GLU A 42 -2.68 9.10 -9.13
C GLU A 42 -1.36 9.53 -9.76
N LYS A 43 -0.73 10.57 -9.20
CA LYS A 43 0.59 11.04 -9.65
C LYS A 43 1.68 10.01 -9.36
N ILE A 44 1.72 9.45 -8.16
CA ILE A 44 2.74 8.49 -7.73
C ILE A 44 2.68 7.22 -8.58
N PHE A 45 1.48 6.67 -8.81
CA PHE A 45 1.31 5.47 -9.62
C PHE A 45 1.31 5.76 -11.12
N GLY A 46 1.10 7.01 -11.54
CA GLY A 46 1.00 7.37 -12.95
C GLY A 46 -0.27 6.84 -13.63
N VAL A 47 -1.33 6.60 -12.86
CA VAL A 47 -2.62 6.08 -13.33
C VAL A 47 -3.76 6.99 -12.85
N ALA A 48 -4.88 7.01 -13.56
CA ALA A 48 -6.09 7.70 -13.12
C ALA A 48 -6.76 6.96 -11.93
N GLY A 49 -7.70 7.62 -11.24
CA GLY A 49 -8.31 7.14 -9.98
C GLY A 49 -8.84 5.70 -9.99
N SER A 50 -9.39 5.21 -11.11
CA SER A 50 -9.80 3.80 -11.21
C SER A 50 -8.63 2.80 -11.10
N GLY A 51 -7.44 3.20 -11.54
CA GLY A 51 -6.21 2.42 -11.36
C GLY A 51 -5.65 2.52 -9.93
N VAL A 52 -5.86 3.65 -9.26
CA VAL A 52 -5.51 3.81 -7.83
C VAL A 52 -6.40 2.94 -6.96
N ALA A 53 -7.71 2.95 -7.19
CA ALA A 53 -8.69 2.16 -6.44
C ALA A 53 -8.51 0.64 -6.58
N ALA A 54 -7.81 0.18 -7.62
CA ALA A 54 -7.42 -1.21 -7.78
C ALA A 54 -6.33 -1.65 -6.79
N VAL A 55 -5.54 -0.72 -6.23
CA VAL A 55 -4.54 -1.01 -5.21
C VAL A 55 -5.20 -1.03 -3.83
N ASP A 56 -4.94 -2.06 -3.03
CA ASP A 56 -5.56 -2.20 -1.70
C ASP A 56 -5.15 -1.06 -0.75
N GLY A 57 -6.02 -0.79 0.24
CA GLY A 57 -5.84 0.29 1.21
C GLY A 57 -4.49 0.30 1.92
N PRO A 58 -4.04 -0.81 2.54
CA PRO A 58 -2.73 -0.87 3.19
C PRO A 58 -1.56 -0.53 2.26
N SER A 59 -1.60 -0.99 1.01
CA SER A 59 -0.57 -0.69 0.02
C SER A 59 -0.56 0.79 -0.39
N ARG A 60 -1.73 1.39 -0.62
CA ARG A 60 -1.86 2.83 -0.88
C ARG A 60 -1.34 3.67 0.28
N PHE A 61 -1.73 3.30 1.51
CA PHE A 61 -1.27 3.93 2.74
C PHE A 61 0.26 3.89 2.86
N TYR A 62 0.88 2.72 2.65
CA TYR A 62 2.32 2.56 2.74
C TYR A 62 3.07 3.44 1.73
N VAL A 63 2.64 3.42 0.45
CA VAL A 63 3.23 4.23 -0.62
C VAL A 63 3.13 5.72 -0.31
N LEU A 64 1.95 6.18 0.11
CA LEU A 64 1.71 7.57 0.44
C LEU A 64 2.58 8.04 1.61
N TRP A 65 2.71 7.22 2.66
CA TRP A 65 3.60 7.52 3.78
C TRP A 65 5.05 7.62 3.32
N ARG A 66 5.56 6.64 2.56
CA ARG A 66 6.95 6.67 2.04
C ARG A 66 7.20 7.86 1.12
N TYR A 67 6.19 8.30 0.38
CA TYR A 67 6.27 9.50 -0.44
C TYR A 67 6.44 10.77 0.42
N THR A 68 5.61 10.93 1.45
CA THR A 68 5.57 12.20 2.22
C THR A 68 6.59 12.26 3.36
N TYR A 69 6.75 11.17 4.12
CA TYR A 69 7.59 11.12 5.34
C TYR A 69 8.80 10.20 5.21
N LYS A 70 8.97 9.52 4.07
CA LYS A 70 10.08 8.59 3.85
C LYS A 70 10.10 7.49 4.92
N ALA A 71 11.19 7.37 5.67
CA ALA A 71 11.36 6.42 6.77
C ALA A 71 11.10 7.02 8.17
N VAL A 72 10.62 8.27 8.25
CA VAL A 72 10.45 8.99 9.51
C VAL A 72 9.15 8.60 10.21
N GLU A 73 9.15 8.67 11.54
CA GLU A 73 7.95 8.53 12.37
C GLU A 73 6.99 9.71 12.15
N MET A 74 5.69 9.47 12.32
CA MET A 74 4.63 10.47 12.24
C MET A 74 3.89 10.59 13.56
N ASP A 75 3.41 11.79 13.87
CA ASP A 75 2.51 12.00 14.99
C ASP A 75 1.10 11.47 14.68
N ALA A 76 0.35 11.10 15.72
CA ALA A 76 -0.97 10.46 15.58
C ALA A 76 -1.94 11.21 14.65
N GLY A 77 -2.04 12.54 14.81
CA GLY A 77 -2.95 13.35 13.99
C GLY A 77 -2.61 13.28 12.50
N GLU A 78 -1.33 13.31 12.15
CA GLU A 78 -0.88 13.22 10.76
C GLU A 78 -1.10 11.82 10.19
N ALA A 79 -0.83 10.77 10.98
CA ALA A 79 -1.03 9.38 10.56
C ALA A 79 -2.52 9.09 10.28
N ILE A 80 -3.44 9.70 11.05
CA ILE A 80 -4.89 9.58 10.83
C ILE A 80 -5.30 10.19 9.50
N VAL A 81 -4.76 11.37 9.13
CA VAL A 81 -5.07 12.00 7.83
C VAL A 81 -4.77 11.05 6.67
N PHE A 82 -3.70 10.27 6.77
CA PHE A 82 -3.28 9.34 5.72
C PHE A 82 -4.20 8.12 5.55
N THR A 83 -5.11 7.88 6.50
CA THR A 83 -6.11 6.83 6.36
C THR A 83 -7.34 7.30 5.57
N TYR A 84 -7.54 8.62 5.43
CA TYR A 84 -8.67 9.19 4.71
C TYR A 84 -8.65 8.77 3.23
N GLY A 85 -9.77 8.22 2.75
CA GLY A 85 -9.90 7.69 1.38
C GLY A 85 -9.20 6.34 1.12
N GLN A 86 -8.48 5.79 2.10
CA GLN A 86 -7.71 4.55 1.91
C GLN A 86 -8.47 3.29 2.39
N ASN A 87 -9.59 3.46 3.11
CA ASN A 87 -10.36 2.37 3.72
C ASN A 87 -9.50 1.52 4.67
N VAL A 88 -8.66 2.17 5.46
CA VAL A 88 -7.84 1.55 6.51
C VAL A 88 -8.05 2.28 7.83
N GLU A 89 -7.76 1.60 8.92
CA GLU A 89 -7.74 2.21 10.25
C GLU A 89 -6.42 1.88 10.94
N LEU A 90 -5.85 2.83 11.68
CA LEU A 90 -4.59 2.61 12.40
C LEU A 90 -4.78 1.62 13.54
N ASP A 91 -5.72 1.93 14.42
CA ASP A 91 -5.96 1.20 15.66
C ASP A 91 -7.38 0.65 15.68
N LEU A 92 -7.54 -0.56 15.15
CA LEU A 92 -8.71 -1.38 15.44
C LEU A 92 -8.31 -2.44 16.46
N PRO A 93 -9.15 -2.74 17.47
CA PRO A 93 -8.92 -3.89 18.32
C PRO A 93 -8.71 -5.12 17.43
N ALA A 94 -7.70 -5.93 17.72
CA ALA A 94 -7.57 -7.22 17.05
C ALA A 94 -8.89 -7.97 17.27
N ALA A 95 -9.71 -8.11 16.22
CA ALA A 95 -11.01 -8.72 16.34
C ALA A 95 -10.83 -10.09 17.00
N GLN A 96 -11.42 -10.27 18.18
CA GLN A 96 -11.41 -11.56 18.85
C GLN A 96 -12.23 -12.52 18.00
N GLY A 97 -11.55 -13.40 17.26
CA GLY A 97 -12.12 -14.67 16.82
C GLY A 97 -13.23 -14.64 15.77
N THR A 98 -13.52 -13.53 15.09
CA THR A 98 -14.40 -13.56 13.91
C THR A 98 -13.67 -13.04 12.70
N ALA A 99 -13.08 -13.95 11.93
CA ALA A 99 -12.91 -13.78 10.50
C ALA A 99 -14.33 -13.72 9.88
N GLN A 100 -15.02 -12.59 10.04
CA GLN A 100 -16.06 -12.23 9.11
C GLN A 100 -15.35 -11.70 7.88
N ALA A 101 -15.60 -12.33 6.74
CA ALA A 101 -15.08 -11.94 5.44
C ALA A 101 -15.25 -10.42 5.26
N GLY A 102 -14.13 -9.69 5.25
CA GLY A 102 -14.10 -8.23 5.12
C GLY A 102 -13.91 -7.41 6.41
N GLY A 103 -13.69 -8.02 7.58
CA GLY A 103 -13.36 -7.28 8.81
C GLY A 103 -12.02 -6.54 8.70
N GLN A 104 -12.03 -5.22 8.67
CA GLN A 104 -10.83 -4.38 8.67
C GLN A 104 -9.95 -4.72 9.88
N LYS A 105 -8.70 -5.14 9.64
CA LYS A 105 -7.67 -5.25 10.67
C LYS A 105 -6.95 -3.92 10.79
N GLY A 106 -6.71 -3.46 12.02
CA GLY A 106 -5.98 -2.23 12.27
C GLY A 106 -4.52 -2.38 11.85
N LEU A 107 -3.94 -1.35 11.23
CA LEU A 107 -2.56 -1.38 10.73
C LEU A 107 -1.50 -1.56 11.83
N THR A 108 -1.84 -1.29 13.10
CA THR A 108 -0.98 -1.49 14.28
C THR A 108 -1.18 -2.83 14.99
N THR A 109 -2.11 -3.66 14.54
CA THR A 109 -2.54 -4.86 15.25
C THR A 109 -2.48 -6.11 14.37
N GLY A 110 -2.64 -7.28 14.99
CA GLY A 110 -2.58 -8.58 14.31
C GLY A 110 -1.17 -9.16 14.26
N ARG A 111 -1.01 -10.25 13.50
CA ARG A 111 0.25 -11.00 13.40
C ARG A 111 1.36 -10.22 12.69
N ASN A 112 0.99 -9.53 11.62
CA ASN A 112 1.91 -8.81 10.74
C ASN A 112 1.53 -7.33 10.65
N PRO A 113 1.66 -6.56 11.75
CA PRO A 113 1.33 -5.14 11.73
C PRO A 113 2.20 -4.43 10.67
N LEU A 114 1.60 -3.46 9.98
CA LEU A 114 2.31 -2.60 9.03
C LEU A 114 2.94 -1.40 9.74
N VAL A 115 2.38 -1.01 10.89
CA VAL A 115 2.72 0.20 11.63
C VAL A 115 3.06 -0.16 13.08
N GLU A 116 4.18 0.34 13.57
CA GLU A 116 4.51 0.37 14.99
C GLU A 116 3.88 1.61 15.63
N LYS A 117 3.22 1.45 16.79
CA LYS A 117 2.74 2.58 17.61
C LYS A 117 3.56 2.69 18.88
N LYS A 118 4.22 3.84 19.10
CA LYS A 118 5.03 4.11 20.30
C LYS A 118 4.81 5.53 20.80
N LYS A 119 4.30 5.67 22.02
CA LYS A 119 4.11 6.97 22.71
C LYS A 119 3.38 8.04 21.86
N GLY A 120 2.36 7.64 21.10
CA GLY A 120 1.58 8.55 20.25
C GLY A 120 2.22 8.86 18.88
N LYS A 121 3.37 8.25 18.60
CA LYS A 121 4.00 8.26 17.27
C LYS A 121 3.81 6.92 16.59
N TYR A 122 3.81 6.96 15.27
CA TYR A 122 3.64 5.82 14.41
C TYR A 122 4.83 5.72 13.45
N ARG A 123 5.27 4.49 13.17
CA ARG A 123 6.36 4.22 12.23
C ARG A 123 6.01 3.04 11.35
N LEU A 124 6.26 3.14 10.05
CA LEU A 124 6.14 1.99 9.16
C LEU A 124 7.26 0.99 9.42
N TYR A 125 6.87 -0.28 9.59
CA TYR A 125 7.77 -1.41 9.47
C TYR A 125 8.16 -1.63 8.01
N ASP A 126 9.41 -1.97 7.73
CA ASP A 126 9.84 -2.34 6.38
C ASP A 126 9.92 -3.88 6.16
N PHE A 127 10.38 -4.30 4.99
CA PHE A 127 10.49 -5.71 4.64
C PHE A 127 11.50 -6.49 5.50
N THR A 128 12.51 -5.82 6.08
CA THR A 128 13.51 -6.46 6.94
C THR A 128 12.93 -6.85 8.29
N GLU A 129 11.92 -6.09 8.75
CA GLU A 129 11.28 -6.29 10.05
C GLU A 129 10.10 -7.25 9.99
N ARG A 130 9.44 -7.36 8.82
CA ARG A 130 8.24 -8.20 8.63
C ARG A 130 8.50 -9.45 7.81
N GLY A 131 9.42 -9.37 6.85
CA GLY A 131 9.52 -10.29 5.74
C GLY A 131 9.95 -11.71 6.08
N ASP A 132 10.51 -11.93 7.27
CA ASP A 132 10.89 -13.26 7.78
C ASP A 132 9.67 -14.14 8.13
N ASP A 133 8.51 -13.55 8.44
CA ASP A 133 7.31 -14.36 8.70
C ASP A 133 6.86 -15.12 7.44
N GLU A 134 6.92 -16.45 7.51
CA GLU A 134 6.52 -17.36 6.45
C GLU A 134 5.07 -17.17 5.99
N LYS A 135 4.20 -16.65 6.86
CA LYS A 135 2.79 -16.39 6.52
C LYS A 135 2.54 -14.99 5.96
N LEU A 136 3.54 -14.11 5.91
CA LEU A 136 3.38 -12.77 5.36
C LEU A 136 3.06 -12.85 3.86
N GLY A 137 2.01 -12.16 3.43
CA GLY A 137 1.66 -12.06 2.01
C GLY A 137 0.96 -13.29 1.43
N LEU A 138 0.65 -14.30 2.25
CA LEU A 138 -0.22 -15.42 1.88
C LEU A 138 -1.70 -15.05 2.11
N PRO A 139 -2.63 -15.53 1.26
CA PRO A 139 -4.06 -15.37 1.48
C PRO A 139 -4.48 -15.85 2.88
N ALA A 140 -5.52 -15.23 3.43
CA ALA A 140 -6.13 -15.69 4.67
C ALA A 140 -6.82 -17.06 4.47
N ASP A 141 -7.14 -17.74 5.57
CA ASP A 141 -7.76 -19.07 5.53
C ASP A 141 -9.12 -19.08 4.80
N ASP A 142 -9.78 -17.93 4.68
CA ASP A 142 -11.02 -17.73 3.92
C ASP A 142 -10.80 -17.46 2.42
N GLY A 143 -9.55 -17.49 1.95
CA GLY A 143 -9.15 -17.22 0.57
C GLY A 143 -9.03 -15.74 0.24
N THR A 144 -9.25 -14.83 1.20
CA THR A 144 -9.06 -13.39 0.97
C THR A 144 -7.60 -13.10 0.62
N PRO A 145 -7.31 -12.42 -0.50
CA PRO A 145 -5.95 -12.06 -0.87
C PRO A 145 -5.27 -11.22 0.22
N ALA A 146 -3.96 -11.45 0.42
CA ALA A 146 -3.17 -10.57 1.27
C ALA A 146 -3.03 -9.17 0.65
N PRO A 147 -2.83 -8.12 1.47
CA PRO A 147 -2.41 -6.81 0.98
C PRO A 147 -1.16 -6.91 0.10
N LEU A 148 -1.11 -6.18 -1.01
CA LEU A 148 0.01 -6.27 -1.95
C LEU A 148 1.35 -5.89 -1.30
N ILE A 149 1.34 -4.97 -0.34
CA ILE A 149 2.54 -4.59 0.41
C ILE A 149 3.10 -5.74 1.26
N ASP A 150 2.25 -6.61 1.79
CA ASP A 150 2.68 -7.77 2.56
C ASP A 150 3.35 -8.80 1.64
N THR A 151 2.70 -9.08 0.50
CA THR A 151 3.29 -9.94 -0.53
C THR A 151 4.61 -9.36 -1.05
N LEU A 152 4.67 -8.04 -1.28
CA LEU A 152 5.90 -7.36 -1.72
C LEU A 152 7.01 -7.51 -0.68
N HIS A 153 6.74 -7.23 0.60
CA HIS A 153 7.74 -7.35 1.67
C HIS A 153 8.27 -8.78 1.77
N ARG A 154 7.41 -9.80 1.67
CA ARG A 154 7.84 -11.20 1.69
C ARG A 154 8.71 -11.53 0.47
N ILE A 155 8.36 -11.05 -0.73
CA ILE A 155 9.17 -11.23 -1.95
C ILE A 155 10.54 -10.60 -1.79
N LEU A 156 10.63 -9.35 -1.31
CA LEU A 156 11.89 -8.65 -1.10
C LEU A 156 12.79 -9.42 -0.12
N TRP A 157 12.21 -9.92 0.97
CA TRP A 157 12.95 -10.69 1.96
C TRP A 157 13.46 -12.03 1.40
N LEU A 158 12.63 -12.75 0.64
CA LEU A 158 13.01 -14.01 0.00
C LEU A 158 14.11 -13.80 -1.04
N ILE A 159 14.09 -12.71 -1.80
CA ILE A 159 15.15 -12.40 -2.79
C ILE A 159 16.52 -12.17 -2.13
N GLU A 160 16.54 -11.64 -0.91
CA GLU A 160 17.78 -11.35 -0.19
C GLU A 160 18.27 -12.53 0.66
N ASN A 161 17.35 -13.27 1.29
CA ASN A 161 17.71 -14.28 2.30
C ASN A 161 17.50 -15.72 1.81
N GLU A 162 16.39 -16.00 1.12
CA GLU A 162 16.01 -17.36 0.74
C GLU A 162 15.49 -17.47 -0.72
N PRO A 163 16.32 -17.21 -1.75
CA PRO A 163 15.83 -17.11 -3.13
C PRO A 163 15.22 -18.40 -3.69
N ARG A 164 15.53 -19.54 -3.05
CA ARG A 164 15.02 -20.88 -3.39
C ARG A 164 13.54 -21.02 -3.04
N ASN A 165 13.07 -20.32 -2.02
CA ASN A 165 11.68 -20.39 -1.53
C ASN A 165 10.75 -19.44 -2.29
N LEU A 166 11.28 -18.52 -3.10
CA LEU A 166 10.50 -17.53 -3.85
C LEU A 166 9.45 -18.17 -4.77
N ASN A 167 9.80 -19.24 -5.51
CA ASN A 167 8.85 -19.85 -6.45
C ASN A 167 7.65 -20.46 -5.72
N ARG A 168 7.92 -21.24 -4.68
CA ARG A 168 6.89 -21.83 -3.83
C ARG A 168 5.97 -20.76 -3.26
N PHE A 169 6.55 -19.67 -2.74
CA PHE A 169 5.77 -18.55 -2.23
C PHE A 169 4.89 -17.92 -3.30
N LEU A 170 5.41 -17.66 -4.51
CA LEU A 170 4.63 -17.06 -5.59
C LEU A 170 3.47 -17.95 -6.05
N ASP A 171 3.65 -19.27 -6.05
CA ASP A 171 2.61 -20.24 -6.40
C ASP A 171 1.48 -20.31 -5.35
N GLU A 172 1.82 -20.14 -4.07
CA GLU A 172 0.88 -20.09 -2.95
C GLU A 172 0.18 -18.72 -2.85
N ALA A 173 0.93 -17.62 -2.99
CA ALA A 173 0.44 -16.25 -2.80
C ALA A 173 -0.41 -15.74 -3.99
N ARG A 174 -0.06 -16.15 -5.22
CA ARG A 174 -0.72 -15.77 -6.48
C ARG A 174 -1.10 -14.28 -6.58
N PRO A 175 -0.16 -13.34 -6.40
CA PRO A 175 -0.49 -11.92 -6.45
C PRO A 175 -0.91 -11.46 -7.85
N ASP A 176 -1.72 -10.41 -7.89
CA ASP A 176 -1.95 -9.64 -9.11
C ASP A 176 -0.61 -8.98 -9.54
N ARG A 177 -0.04 -9.49 -10.63
CA ARG A 177 1.29 -9.12 -11.13
C ARG A 177 1.36 -7.65 -11.53
N GLU A 178 0.30 -7.13 -12.15
CA GLU A 178 0.26 -5.76 -12.63
C GLU A 178 0.22 -4.77 -11.46
N ARG A 179 -0.66 -5.04 -10.49
CA ARG A 179 -0.79 -4.20 -9.29
C ARG A 179 0.45 -4.29 -8.40
N LEU A 180 1.00 -5.49 -8.21
CA LEU A 180 2.24 -5.67 -7.46
C LEU A 180 3.41 -4.90 -8.12
N ARG A 181 3.51 -4.95 -9.45
CA ARG A 181 4.52 -4.19 -10.20
C ARG A 181 4.35 -2.70 -10.00
N LEU A 182 3.12 -2.21 -10.04
CA LEU A 182 2.79 -0.81 -9.85
C LEU A 182 3.26 -0.32 -8.47
N VAL A 183 2.97 -1.07 -7.40
CA VAL A 183 3.43 -0.76 -6.04
C VAL A 183 4.97 -0.79 -5.95
N ALA A 184 5.62 -1.81 -6.50
CA ALA A 184 7.08 -1.91 -6.50
C ALA A 184 7.76 -0.76 -7.26
N GLN A 185 7.22 -0.36 -8.40
CA GLN A 185 7.74 0.75 -9.21
C GLN A 185 7.56 2.12 -8.55
N ALA A 186 6.42 2.32 -7.89
CA ALA A 186 6.15 3.51 -7.08
C ALA A 186 7.19 3.63 -5.96
N LEU A 187 7.36 2.58 -5.16
CA LEU A 187 8.31 2.58 -4.04
C LEU A 187 9.78 2.67 -4.49
N ALA A 188 10.13 2.12 -5.65
CA ALA A 188 11.47 2.25 -6.23
C ALA A 188 11.79 3.67 -6.75
N GLY A 189 10.81 4.59 -6.74
CA GLY A 189 10.95 5.94 -7.29
C GLY A 189 10.95 5.99 -8.82
N THR A 190 10.52 4.93 -9.50
CA THR A 190 10.56 4.85 -10.97
C THR A 190 9.27 5.31 -11.64
N ALA A 191 8.15 5.29 -10.93
CA ALA A 191 6.84 5.65 -11.50
C ALA A 191 6.74 7.14 -11.89
N LEU A 192 7.45 8.02 -11.19
CA LEU A 192 7.51 9.46 -11.49
C LEU A 192 8.58 9.82 -12.54
N ALA A 193 9.54 8.94 -12.82
CA ALA A 193 10.67 9.22 -13.71
C ALA A 193 10.29 9.29 -15.21
N GLY A 194 9.10 8.81 -15.58
CA GLY A 194 8.60 8.81 -16.97
C GLY A 194 8.07 10.16 -17.46
N LYS A 195 7.78 11.11 -16.56
CA LYS A 195 7.42 12.49 -16.90
C LYS A 195 8.61 13.41 -16.68
N LYS A 196 9.34 13.72 -17.75
CA LYS A 196 10.19 14.93 -17.79
C LYS A 196 9.26 16.14 -17.64
N ASP A 197 9.07 16.69 -16.43
CA ASP A 197 9.13 18.15 -16.18
C ASP A 197 8.77 18.65 -14.78
N ASP A 198 8.50 17.83 -13.76
CA ASP A 198 8.32 18.37 -12.40
C ASP A 198 9.42 17.86 -11.47
N GLY A 199 10.35 18.76 -11.14
CA GLY A 199 11.41 18.71 -10.12
C GLY A 199 11.77 17.36 -9.47
N ALA A 200 13.06 17.04 -9.43
CA ALA A 200 13.68 15.90 -8.73
C ALA A 200 13.41 15.79 -7.20
N GLU A 201 12.46 16.57 -6.67
CA GLU A 201 12.25 16.80 -5.24
C GLU A 201 11.26 15.82 -4.59
N HIS A 202 10.50 15.03 -5.36
CA HIS A 202 9.43 14.18 -4.82
C HIS A 202 9.49 12.72 -5.32
N LEU A 203 10.64 12.08 -5.19
CA LEU A 203 10.73 10.63 -5.37
C LEU A 203 10.28 9.93 -4.08
N VAL A 204 9.50 8.87 -4.22
CA VAL A 204 9.21 7.97 -3.09
C VAL A 204 10.55 7.42 -2.59
N ALA A 205 10.88 7.72 -1.34
CA ALA A 205 12.10 7.25 -0.71
C ALA A 205 11.74 6.39 0.49
N THR A 206 12.36 5.22 0.59
CA THR A 206 12.21 4.34 1.74
C THR A 206 13.57 4.06 2.38
N THR A 207 13.66 3.10 3.30
CA THR A 207 14.93 2.67 3.91
C THR A 207 15.92 2.25 2.82
N ALA A 208 17.22 2.39 3.10
CA ALA A 208 18.26 2.09 2.11
C ALA A 208 18.23 0.63 1.65
N SER A 209 17.95 -0.29 2.58
CA SER A 209 17.76 -1.72 2.31
C SER A 209 16.58 -1.95 1.37
N GLU A 210 15.42 -1.36 1.68
CA GLU A 210 14.20 -1.58 0.91
C GLU A 210 14.32 -0.95 -0.48
N GLN A 211 14.91 0.24 -0.58
CA GLN A 211 15.23 0.88 -1.86
C GLN A 211 16.14 0.00 -2.73
N ALA A 212 17.19 -0.59 -2.16
CA ALA A 212 18.08 -1.47 -2.90
C ALA A 212 17.37 -2.74 -3.39
N ALA A 213 16.59 -3.38 -2.52
CA ALA A 213 15.82 -4.59 -2.84
C ALA A 213 14.75 -4.31 -3.92
N LEU A 214 14.04 -3.19 -3.82
CA LEU A 214 13.05 -2.76 -4.81
C LEU A 214 13.67 -2.51 -6.18
N LYS A 215 14.81 -1.79 -6.24
CA LYS A 215 15.53 -1.56 -7.51
C LYS A 215 15.97 -2.86 -8.16
N LYS A 216 16.49 -3.81 -7.36
CA LYS A 216 16.86 -5.15 -7.82
C LYS A 216 15.65 -5.93 -8.34
N LEU A 217 14.53 -5.92 -7.62
CA LEU A 217 13.28 -6.57 -8.02
C LEU A 217 12.77 -6.00 -9.35
N VAL A 218 12.63 -4.66 -9.44
CA VAL A 218 12.12 -3.99 -10.64
C VAL A 218 13.02 -4.24 -11.86
N ALA A 219 14.34 -4.19 -11.68
CA ALA A 219 15.30 -4.46 -12.77
C ALA A 219 15.25 -5.92 -13.27
N ASN A 220 14.94 -6.87 -12.39
CA ASN A 220 14.92 -8.30 -12.69
C ASN A 220 13.48 -8.87 -12.75
N TRP A 221 12.47 -8.01 -12.90
CA TRP A 221 11.06 -8.38 -12.76
C TRP A 221 10.67 -9.59 -13.60
N ARG A 222 11.07 -9.59 -14.88
CA ARG A 222 10.74 -10.67 -15.82
C ARG A 222 11.28 -12.03 -15.36
N ALA A 223 12.48 -12.06 -14.81
CA ALA A 223 13.13 -13.31 -14.38
C ALA A 223 12.67 -13.78 -13.00
N LEU A 224 12.28 -12.84 -12.12
CA LEU A 224 11.91 -13.13 -10.74
C LEU A 224 10.39 -13.33 -10.54
N ILE A 225 9.56 -12.74 -11.39
CA ILE A 225 8.11 -12.78 -11.28
C ILE A 225 7.49 -13.43 -12.53
N ASP A 226 7.63 -12.81 -13.71
CA ASP A 226 6.87 -13.21 -14.91
C ASP A 226 7.18 -14.64 -15.37
N GLN A 227 8.46 -15.00 -15.48
CA GLN A 227 8.89 -16.33 -15.93
C GLN A 227 8.55 -17.43 -14.93
N ARG A 228 8.57 -17.13 -13.63
CA ARG A 228 8.34 -18.10 -12.56
C ARG A 228 6.85 -18.41 -12.38
N LEU A 229 5.99 -17.40 -12.51
CA LEU A 229 4.53 -17.59 -12.48
C LEU A 229 3.98 -18.21 -13.77
N ALA A 230 4.54 -17.86 -14.94
CA ALA A 230 4.14 -18.50 -16.20
C ALA A 230 4.50 -20.00 -16.25
N ALA A 231 5.59 -20.40 -15.60
CA ALA A 231 6.00 -21.81 -15.52
C ALA A 231 5.03 -22.67 -14.69
N SER A 232 4.35 -22.12 -13.69
CA SER A 232 3.35 -22.86 -12.91
C SER A 232 1.96 -22.89 -13.55
N GLU A 233 1.62 -21.92 -14.40
CA GLU A 233 0.40 -21.97 -15.23
C GLU A 233 0.53 -23.01 -16.36
N GLY A 234 1.73 -23.17 -16.93
CA GLY A 234 1.98 -24.11 -18.04
C GLY A 234 1.88 -25.59 -17.65
N THR A 235 2.14 -25.96 -16.40
CA THR A 235 2.07 -27.37 -15.94
C THR A 235 0.64 -27.86 -15.73
N LEU A 236 -0.33 -26.96 -15.56
CA LEU A 236 -1.73 -27.31 -15.31
C LEU A 236 -2.46 -27.78 -16.58
N PHE A 237 -2.01 -27.35 -17.76
CA PHE A 237 -2.59 -27.76 -19.05
C PHE A 237 -2.06 -29.10 -19.60
N ASP A 238 -0.93 -29.60 -19.09
CA ASP A 238 -0.35 -30.89 -19.52
C ASP A 238 -0.90 -32.10 -18.75
N LEU A 239 -1.64 -31.89 -17.65
CA LEU A 239 -2.27 -32.97 -16.87
C LEU A 239 -3.68 -33.38 -17.37
N GLY A 240 -4.22 -32.68 -18.38
CA GLY A 240 -5.54 -32.95 -18.97
C GLY A 240 -5.54 -33.82 -20.24
N ARG A 241 -4.37 -34.28 -20.71
CA ARG A 241 -4.25 -35.23 -21.83
C ARG A 241 -3.69 -36.56 -21.34
N LYS A 242 -4.51 -37.37 -20.69
CA LYS A 242 -4.39 -38.83 -20.69
C LYS A 242 -5.77 -39.46 -20.69
#